data_AF-A0A845FB94-F1
#
_entry.id   AF-A0A845FB94-F1
#
_cell.length_a   1.000
_cell.length_b   1.000
_cell.length_c   1.000
_cell.angle_alpha   90.00
_cell.angle_beta   90.00
_cell.angle_gamma   90.00
#
_symmetry.space_group_name_H-M   'P 1'
#
loop_
_entity.id
_entity.type
_entity.pdbx_description
1 polymer ?
#
loop_
_entity_poly.entity_id
_entity_poly.type
_entity_poly.pdbx_seq_one_letter_code
_entity_poly.pdbx_strand_id
1 'polypeptide(L)'
;MRYLIILGLTLLSILIGCDTETSNRVNNKKTDTSTLTEITSNKNEYIIEATTEGGQTLRIFSAYEYVEEFVKKVEETDEWNKQKKMWNNIVMDHIQEACLSGEYSHLVKEYVRTPPRELKKVKDDITMLQAAEPEKTVLQALKESADLLPGEDTTVCLLPRGNVDYGGVNVGAGKVSVFYFPHFNKERLKQTVAHEYHHSVWTEKFARNYEWDLLGSIIFEGKAEYFSSLLYGEPVVKTYHMEDEQEKKLWNQVKSSLDTTENELVNTVLYGDGTEFPYSFGYIIGYHIVRNYADNHPETTIEEWTKLSPEILYEESGYEESLK
;
A
#
# COMPACT_ATOMS: atom_id res chain seq x y z
N MET A 1 -37.12 54.15 -12.89
CA MET A 1 -37.09 55.09 -14.03
C MET A 1 -35.64 55.21 -14.47
N ARG A 2 -35.14 54.23 -15.23
CA ARG A 2 -34.86 54.32 -16.68
C ARG A 2 -34.02 55.55 -17.07
N TYR A 3 -32.74 55.34 -17.30
CA TYR A 3 -32.07 55.88 -18.48
C TYR A 3 -31.28 54.76 -19.16
N LEU A 4 -31.48 54.69 -20.47
CA LEU A 4 -30.92 53.77 -21.46
C LEU A 4 -30.36 54.68 -22.56
N ILE A 5 -29.55 54.10 -23.47
CA ILE A 5 -29.09 54.62 -24.78
C ILE A 5 -27.71 55.30 -24.73
N ILE A 6 -26.69 55.01 -25.55
CA ILE A 6 -26.30 53.92 -26.49
C ILE A 6 -24.94 54.34 -27.11
N LEU A 7 -24.13 53.35 -27.50
CA LEU A 7 -23.04 53.28 -28.51
C LEU A 7 -22.17 54.50 -28.88
N GLY A 8 -20.88 54.22 -29.09
CA GLY A 8 -20.21 54.70 -30.31
C GLY A 8 -18.67 54.69 -30.36
N LEU A 9 -18.11 53.60 -30.91
CA LEU A 9 -17.00 53.52 -31.87
C LEU A 9 -15.57 54.09 -31.59
N THR A 10 -14.64 53.12 -31.52
CA THR A 10 -13.35 52.99 -32.26
C THR A 10 -12.30 54.10 -32.20
N LEU A 11 -11.07 53.74 -31.77
CA LEU A 11 -9.88 54.00 -32.58
C LEU A 11 -8.68 53.10 -32.22
N LEU A 12 -8.09 52.56 -33.29
CA LEU A 12 -6.84 51.83 -33.41
C LEU A 12 -5.68 52.54 -32.70
N SER A 13 -4.84 51.79 -31.99
CA SER A 13 -3.41 52.11 -31.88
C SER A 13 -2.60 50.80 -31.98
N ILE A 14 -1.91 50.68 -33.11
CA ILE A 14 -0.88 49.69 -33.40
C ILE A 14 0.40 50.20 -32.75
N LEU A 15 1.03 49.40 -31.90
CA LEU A 15 2.45 49.54 -31.57
C LEU A 15 3.14 48.20 -31.81
N ILE A 16 4.12 48.25 -32.71
CA ILE A 16 5.08 47.20 -33.07
C ILE A 16 6.37 47.46 -32.29
N GLY A 17 7.03 46.39 -31.84
CA GLY A 17 8.40 46.34 -31.31
C GLY A 17 8.48 45.48 -30.05
N CYS A 18 8.77 44.18 -30.15
CA CYS A 18 10.11 43.54 -30.08
C CYS A 18 10.86 43.90 -28.78
N ASP A 19 11.46 43.00 -28.00
CA ASP A 19 11.59 41.54 -27.93
C ASP A 19 12.09 41.25 -26.51
N THR A 20 11.83 40.03 -26.02
CA THR A 20 12.73 39.09 -25.31
C THR A 20 12.01 38.28 -24.24
N GLU A 21 11.74 37.03 -24.61
CA GLU A 21 11.89 35.77 -23.85
C GLU A 21 11.60 35.75 -22.34
N THR A 22 10.62 34.94 -21.93
CA THR A 22 10.90 33.60 -21.35
C THR A 22 9.61 32.80 -21.06
N SER A 23 9.66 31.52 -21.46
CA SER A 23 8.93 30.35 -20.93
C SER A 23 7.40 30.26 -21.07
N ASN A 24 6.99 29.49 -22.09
CA ASN A 24 5.65 28.96 -22.27
C ASN A 24 5.31 27.89 -21.21
N ARG A 25 4.34 28.18 -20.33
CA ARG A 25 3.50 27.14 -19.71
C ARG A 25 2.51 26.63 -20.75
N VAL A 26 2.75 25.43 -21.28
CA VAL A 26 1.73 24.71 -22.05
C VAL A 26 0.80 23.99 -21.07
N ASN A 27 -0.39 24.56 -20.89
CA ASN A 27 -1.55 23.85 -20.39
C ASN A 27 -1.94 22.79 -21.42
N ASN A 28 -1.77 21.51 -21.11
CA ASN A 28 -2.46 20.42 -21.79
C ASN A 28 -3.47 19.79 -20.82
N LYS A 29 -4.69 20.30 -20.90
CA LYS A 29 -5.88 19.68 -20.34
C LYS A 29 -6.24 18.52 -21.28
N LYS A 30 -5.76 17.32 -21.00
CA LYS A 30 -6.23 16.09 -21.65
C LYS A 30 -7.25 15.43 -20.76
N THR A 31 -8.41 15.20 -21.35
CA THR A 31 -9.60 14.59 -20.77
C THR A 31 -9.39 13.09 -20.73
N ASP A 32 -8.99 12.53 -19.58
CA ASP A 32 -8.93 11.08 -19.41
C ASP A 32 -10.33 10.52 -19.26
N THR A 33 -10.82 9.92 -20.34
CA THR A 33 -11.99 9.06 -20.32
C THR A 33 -11.49 7.63 -20.30
N SER A 34 -11.17 7.10 -19.11
CA SER A 34 -10.87 5.67 -18.97
C SER A 34 -12.19 4.90 -19.04
N THR A 35 -12.49 4.30 -20.19
CA THR A 35 -13.57 3.33 -20.35
C THR A 35 -13.23 2.08 -19.54
N LEU A 36 -13.92 1.91 -18.41
CA LEU A 36 -14.01 0.65 -17.69
C LEU A 36 -14.75 -0.35 -18.58
N THR A 37 -14.14 -1.49 -18.85
CA THR A 37 -14.77 -2.56 -19.64
C THR A 37 -15.08 -3.69 -18.67
N GLU A 38 -16.33 -3.77 -18.21
CA GLU A 38 -16.84 -4.95 -17.50
C GLU A 38 -17.02 -6.10 -18.50
N ILE A 39 -16.35 -7.21 -18.27
CA ILE A 39 -16.64 -8.49 -18.95
C ILE A 39 -16.71 -9.60 -17.91
N THR A 40 -17.90 -10.17 -17.76
CA THR A 40 -18.22 -11.28 -16.86
C THR A 40 -17.90 -12.64 -17.50
N SER A 41 -17.31 -13.54 -16.72
CA SER A 41 -17.45 -14.99 -16.88
C SER A 41 -17.45 -15.66 -15.51
N ASN A 42 -18.24 -16.73 -15.37
CA ASN A 42 -18.81 -17.29 -14.14
C ASN A 42 -17.83 -18.00 -13.16
N LYS A 43 -16.61 -17.47 -13.03
CA LYS A 43 -15.63 -17.74 -11.96
C LYS A 43 -14.96 -16.45 -11.44
N ASN A 44 -15.28 -15.31 -12.05
CA ASN A 44 -14.65 -13.99 -11.89
C ASN A 44 -15.68 -12.91 -11.50
N GLU A 45 -16.79 -13.25 -10.83
CA GLU A 45 -17.91 -12.30 -10.59
C GLU A 45 -17.50 -11.08 -9.75
N TYR A 46 -16.46 -11.20 -8.90
CA TYR A 46 -16.01 -10.15 -7.99
C TYR A 46 -14.62 -9.61 -8.32
N ILE A 47 -14.18 -9.70 -9.58
CA ILE A 47 -12.86 -9.24 -10.01
C ILE A 47 -13.01 -8.07 -10.98
N ILE A 48 -12.38 -6.94 -10.62
CA ILE A 48 -12.14 -5.82 -11.54
C ILE A 48 -10.72 -5.96 -12.09
N GLU A 49 -10.57 -5.86 -13.40
CA GLU A 49 -9.27 -5.94 -14.07
C GLU A 49 -8.95 -4.63 -14.80
N ALA A 50 -7.67 -4.25 -14.79
CA ALA A 50 -7.12 -3.22 -15.66
C ALA A 50 -5.73 -3.65 -16.15
N THR A 51 -5.27 -3.02 -17.22
CA THR A 51 -3.92 -3.24 -17.76
C THR A 51 -3.20 -1.91 -17.80
N THR A 52 -1.94 -1.88 -17.36
CA THR A 52 -1.07 -0.70 -17.49
C THR A 52 -0.64 -0.49 -18.95
N GLU A 53 -0.09 0.68 -19.29
CA GLU A 53 0.49 0.91 -20.62
C GLU A 53 1.64 -0.08 -20.93
N GLY A 54 2.36 -0.52 -19.89
CA GLY A 54 3.43 -1.52 -19.98
C GLY A 54 2.95 -2.98 -20.11
N GLY A 55 1.64 -3.24 -20.10
CA GLY A 55 1.08 -4.57 -20.27
C GLY A 55 0.95 -5.40 -18.99
N GLN A 56 1.21 -4.83 -17.81
CA GLN A 56 0.98 -5.49 -16.53
C GLN A 56 -0.52 -5.56 -16.23
N THR A 57 -1.03 -6.73 -15.85
CA THR A 57 -2.44 -6.88 -15.47
C THR A 57 -2.61 -6.67 -13.97
N LEU A 58 -3.57 -5.81 -13.63
CA LEU A 58 -3.89 -5.40 -12.27
C LEU A 58 -5.32 -5.86 -11.94
N ARG A 59 -5.47 -6.62 -10.85
CA ARG A 59 -6.76 -7.22 -10.46
C ARG A 59 -7.13 -6.79 -9.06
N ILE A 60 -8.36 -6.33 -8.89
CA ILE A 60 -8.97 -6.12 -7.58
C ILE A 60 -10.00 -7.22 -7.37
N PHE A 61 -9.79 -8.05 -6.37
CA PHE A 61 -10.69 -9.13 -6.02
C PHE A 61 -11.47 -8.76 -4.75
N SER A 62 -12.76 -8.47 -4.89
CA SER A 62 -13.71 -8.23 -3.80
C SER A 62 -14.06 -9.54 -3.07
N ALA A 63 -13.06 -10.17 -2.46
CA ALA A 63 -13.15 -11.46 -1.79
C ALA A 63 -14.13 -11.47 -0.59
N TYR A 64 -14.40 -10.29 -0.01
CA TYR A 64 -15.40 -10.11 1.04
C TYR A 64 -16.82 -10.53 0.64
N GLU A 65 -17.16 -10.54 -0.65
CA GLU A 65 -18.48 -10.97 -1.15
C GLU A 65 -18.75 -12.46 -0.82
N TYR A 66 -17.74 -13.33 -0.97
CA TYR A 66 -17.85 -14.72 -0.55
C TYR A 66 -17.99 -14.87 0.97
N VAL A 67 -17.32 -14.02 1.74
CA VAL A 67 -17.45 -14.01 3.20
C VAL A 67 -18.85 -13.57 3.59
N GLU A 68 -19.45 -12.61 2.89
CA GLU A 68 -20.83 -12.20 3.09
C GLU A 68 -21.81 -13.33 2.79
N GLU A 69 -21.63 -14.06 1.69
CA GLU A 69 -22.45 -15.24 1.36
C GLU A 69 -22.37 -16.29 2.47
N PHE A 70 -21.17 -16.54 3.00
CA PHE A 70 -21.00 -17.44 4.15
C PHE A 70 -21.76 -16.96 5.37
N VAL A 71 -21.62 -15.68 5.75
CA VAL A 71 -22.30 -15.10 6.92
C VAL A 71 -23.82 -15.17 6.77
N LYS A 72 -24.36 -14.94 5.56
CA LYS A 72 -25.80 -15.05 5.28
C LYS A 72 -26.33 -16.48 5.45
N LYS A 73 -25.57 -17.49 5.03
CA LYS A 73 -26.00 -18.90 5.09
C LYS A 73 -25.77 -19.56 6.43
N VAL A 74 -24.74 -19.14 7.18
CA VAL A 74 -24.38 -19.79 8.45
C VAL A 74 -25.42 -19.52 9.55
N GLU A 75 -26.23 -18.47 9.43
CA GLU A 75 -27.37 -18.17 10.32
C GLU A 75 -28.41 -19.32 10.37
N GLU A 76 -28.34 -20.28 9.45
CA GLU A 76 -29.22 -21.46 9.38
C GLU A 76 -28.74 -22.66 10.23
N THR A 77 -27.53 -22.63 10.81
CA THR A 77 -27.01 -23.74 11.62
C THR A 77 -25.92 -23.35 12.64
N ASP A 78 -26.09 -23.83 13.88
CA ASP A 78 -25.09 -23.67 14.96
C ASP A 78 -24.04 -24.81 14.99
N GLU A 79 -24.12 -25.79 14.09
CA GLU A 79 -23.21 -26.94 14.09
C GLU A 79 -21.85 -26.61 13.46
N TRP A 80 -20.80 -26.51 14.29
CA TRP A 80 -19.43 -26.18 13.87
C TRP A 80 -18.93 -26.94 12.63
N ASN A 81 -19.17 -28.25 12.54
CA ASN A 81 -18.72 -29.06 11.40
C ASN A 81 -19.41 -28.66 10.08
N LYS A 82 -20.69 -28.25 10.14
CA LYS A 82 -21.41 -27.73 8.97
C LYS A 82 -20.87 -26.35 8.60
N GLN A 83 -20.66 -25.47 9.58
CA GLN A 83 -20.07 -24.14 9.35
C GLN A 83 -18.69 -24.24 8.70
N LYS A 84 -17.82 -25.13 9.18
CA LYS A 84 -16.49 -25.36 8.59
C LYS A 84 -16.57 -25.85 7.14
N LYS A 85 -17.51 -26.75 6.83
CA LYS A 85 -17.72 -27.22 5.45
C LYS A 85 -18.22 -26.09 4.54
N MET A 86 -19.14 -25.26 5.05
CA MET A 86 -19.65 -24.10 4.33
C MET A 86 -18.54 -23.06 4.08
N TRP A 87 -17.71 -22.78 5.08
CA TRP A 87 -16.56 -21.88 4.95
C TRP A 87 -15.61 -22.32 3.84
N ASN A 88 -15.26 -23.61 3.83
CA ASN A 88 -14.40 -24.14 2.79
C ASN A 88 -15.01 -23.96 1.40
N ASN A 89 -16.26 -24.40 1.22
CA ASN A 89 -16.91 -24.41 -0.09
C ASN A 89 -17.28 -23.01 -0.61
N ILE A 90 -17.69 -22.09 0.27
CA ILE A 90 -18.16 -20.76 -0.11
C ILE A 90 -16.99 -19.79 -0.20
N VAL A 91 -16.07 -19.82 0.77
CA VAL A 91 -14.98 -18.83 0.86
C VAL A 91 -13.68 -19.40 0.32
N MET A 92 -13.15 -20.44 0.98
CA MET A 92 -11.79 -20.90 0.72
C MET A 92 -11.58 -21.36 -0.72
N ASP A 93 -12.49 -22.15 -1.27
CA ASP A 93 -12.39 -22.68 -2.64
C ASP A 93 -12.30 -21.56 -3.69
N HIS A 94 -12.82 -20.37 -3.40
CA HIS A 94 -12.80 -19.22 -4.31
C HIS A 94 -11.57 -18.31 -4.11
N ILE A 95 -11.10 -18.14 -2.88
CA ILE A 95 -10.06 -17.14 -2.58
C ILE A 95 -8.67 -17.74 -2.32
N GLN A 96 -8.56 -19.05 -2.10
CA GLN A 96 -7.30 -19.71 -1.72
C GLN A 96 -6.15 -19.43 -2.70
N GLU A 97 -6.38 -19.64 -3.99
CA GLU A 97 -5.31 -19.48 -4.99
C GLU A 97 -4.97 -18.00 -5.22
N ALA A 98 -5.98 -17.17 -5.44
CA ALA A 98 -5.80 -15.77 -5.81
C ALA A 98 -5.32 -14.88 -4.66
N CYS A 99 -5.75 -15.16 -3.43
CA CYS A 99 -5.54 -14.25 -2.31
C CYS A 99 -4.58 -14.78 -1.24
N LEU A 100 -4.48 -16.10 -1.09
CA LEU A 100 -3.93 -16.70 0.14
C LEU A 100 -2.73 -17.63 -0.10
N SER A 101 -2.44 -17.97 -1.35
CA SER A 101 -1.36 -18.88 -1.73
C SER A 101 -0.20 -18.09 -2.29
N GLY A 102 0.96 -18.15 -1.64
CA GLY A 102 2.16 -17.42 -2.02
C GLY A 102 3.30 -17.72 -1.06
N GLU A 103 4.45 -17.13 -1.33
CA GLU A 103 5.70 -17.24 -0.57
C GLU A 103 5.49 -16.98 0.92
N TYR A 104 4.62 -16.02 1.25
CA TYR A 104 4.33 -15.57 2.60
C TYR A 104 2.89 -15.91 3.04
N SER A 105 2.28 -16.93 2.44
CA SER A 105 0.96 -17.46 2.83
C SER A 105 0.82 -17.80 4.32
N HIS A 106 1.93 -17.96 5.04
CA HIS A 106 1.91 -18.15 6.47
C HIS A 106 1.43 -16.92 7.27
N LEU A 107 1.58 -15.71 6.75
CA LEU A 107 1.17 -14.46 7.39
C LEU A 107 -0.36 -14.32 7.49
N VAL A 108 -1.09 -14.93 6.55
CA VAL A 108 -2.56 -14.94 6.54
C VAL A 108 -3.16 -16.21 7.17
N LYS A 109 -2.35 -17.09 7.78
CA LYS A 109 -2.79 -18.39 8.35
C LYS A 109 -4.00 -18.29 9.28
N GLU A 110 -4.04 -17.27 10.13
CA GLU A 110 -5.13 -17.06 11.09
C GLU A 110 -6.45 -16.70 10.41
N TYR A 111 -6.39 -16.01 9.28
CA TYR A 111 -7.57 -15.69 8.48
C TYR A 111 -8.15 -16.91 7.77
N VAL A 112 -7.28 -17.83 7.32
CA VAL A 112 -7.64 -18.86 6.33
C VAL A 112 -8.03 -20.21 6.94
N ARG A 113 -7.61 -20.49 8.18
CA ARG A 113 -7.73 -21.85 8.74
C ARG A 113 -9.08 -22.16 9.38
N THR A 114 -9.81 -21.14 9.84
CA THR A 114 -11.06 -21.35 10.57
C THR A 114 -12.10 -20.32 10.22
N PRO A 115 -13.39 -20.72 10.08
CA PRO A 115 -14.46 -19.75 9.94
C PRO A 115 -14.47 -18.77 11.11
N PRO A 116 -14.86 -17.52 10.87
CA PRO A 116 -14.95 -16.51 11.91
C PRO A 116 -15.95 -16.94 12.99
N ARG A 117 -15.54 -16.80 14.26
CA ARG A 117 -16.41 -17.09 15.42
C ARG A 117 -17.35 -15.93 15.73
N GLU A 118 -16.90 -14.70 15.51
CA GLU A 118 -17.67 -13.48 15.79
C GLU A 118 -18.39 -13.00 14.52
N LEU A 119 -19.42 -13.75 14.10
CA LEU A 119 -20.15 -13.48 12.84
C LEU A 119 -20.72 -12.06 12.76
N LYS A 120 -21.19 -11.51 13.90
CA LYS A 120 -21.68 -10.14 13.97
C LYS A 120 -20.57 -9.13 13.61
N LYS A 121 -19.36 -9.31 14.17
CA LYS A 121 -18.21 -8.44 13.87
C LYS A 121 -17.86 -8.48 12.38
N VAL A 122 -17.84 -9.68 11.79
CA VAL A 122 -17.56 -9.84 10.35
C VAL A 122 -18.65 -9.19 9.49
N LYS A 123 -19.92 -9.29 9.89
CA LYS A 123 -21.04 -8.61 9.21
C LYS A 123 -20.90 -7.08 9.27
N ASP A 124 -20.48 -6.55 10.41
CA ASP A 124 -20.19 -5.13 10.58
C ASP A 124 -19.01 -4.71 9.68
N ASP A 125 -17.93 -5.51 9.64
CA ASP A 125 -16.77 -5.29 8.76
C ASP A 125 -17.16 -5.23 7.28
N ILE A 126 -17.97 -6.18 6.82
CA ILE A 126 -18.46 -6.23 5.44
C ILE A 126 -19.32 -5.00 5.12
N THR A 127 -20.22 -4.63 6.03
CA THR A 127 -21.09 -3.44 5.84
C THR A 127 -20.24 -2.17 5.67
N MET A 128 -19.17 -2.03 6.45
CA MET A 128 -18.24 -0.91 6.34
C MET A 128 -17.45 -0.94 5.03
N LEU A 129 -17.01 -2.12 4.61
CA LEU A 129 -16.27 -2.30 3.36
C LEU A 129 -17.15 -1.94 2.16
N GLN A 130 -18.38 -2.47 2.09
CA GLN A 130 -19.35 -2.14 1.04
C GLN A 130 -19.67 -0.64 1.00
N ALA A 131 -19.89 -0.01 2.16
CA ALA A 131 -20.17 1.42 2.25
C ALA A 131 -18.99 2.31 1.78
N ALA A 132 -17.76 1.79 1.81
CA ALA A 132 -16.58 2.53 1.41
C ALA A 132 -16.28 2.46 -0.09
N GLU A 133 -16.83 1.46 -0.80
CA GLU A 133 -16.55 1.17 -2.22
C GLU A 133 -15.03 1.26 -2.54
N PRO A 134 -14.18 0.51 -1.81
CA PRO A 134 -12.72 0.70 -1.84
C PRO A 134 -12.10 0.34 -3.20
N GLU A 135 -12.77 -0.45 -4.04
CA GLU A 135 -12.24 -1.02 -5.28
C GLU A 135 -11.63 0.04 -6.19
N LYS A 136 -12.31 1.18 -6.37
CA LYS A 136 -11.81 2.27 -7.20
C LYS A 136 -10.54 2.90 -6.61
N THR A 137 -10.51 3.05 -5.29
CA THR A 137 -9.36 3.64 -4.58
C THR A 137 -8.15 2.71 -4.65
N VAL A 138 -8.37 1.40 -4.45
CA VAL A 138 -7.33 0.38 -4.56
C VAL A 138 -6.83 0.25 -5.99
N LEU A 139 -7.72 0.22 -6.98
CA LEU A 139 -7.33 0.17 -8.39
C LEU A 139 -6.50 1.38 -8.80
N GLN A 140 -6.89 2.59 -8.33
CA GLN A 140 -6.10 3.79 -8.56
C GLN A 140 -4.70 3.64 -7.95
N ALA A 141 -4.60 3.23 -6.69
CA ALA A 141 -3.32 3.10 -6.02
C ALA A 141 -2.41 2.05 -6.67
N LEU A 142 -3.00 0.93 -7.08
CA LEU A 142 -2.29 -0.14 -7.75
C LEU A 142 -1.75 0.29 -9.12
N LYS A 143 -2.53 1.08 -9.88
CA LYS A 143 -2.09 1.68 -11.16
C LYS A 143 -0.93 2.66 -10.97
N GLU A 144 -1.10 3.61 -10.07
CA GLU A 144 -0.07 4.62 -9.78
C GLU A 144 1.23 3.96 -9.29
N SER A 145 1.13 2.91 -8.47
CA SER A 145 2.29 2.13 -8.03
C SER A 145 2.97 1.39 -9.18
N ALA A 146 2.19 0.74 -10.04
CA ALA A 146 2.70 -0.01 -11.19
C ALA A 146 3.32 0.88 -12.27
N ASP A 147 2.82 2.11 -12.43
CA ASP A 147 3.41 3.08 -13.35
C ASP A 147 4.78 3.57 -12.87
N LEU A 148 5.01 3.65 -11.55
CA LEU A 148 6.29 4.07 -10.96
C LEU A 148 7.30 2.91 -10.83
N LEU A 149 6.84 1.72 -10.48
CA LEU A 149 7.69 0.53 -10.29
C LEU A 149 7.01 -0.68 -10.95
N PRO A 150 7.18 -0.89 -12.26
CA PRO A 150 6.55 -2.00 -12.97
C PRO A 150 7.01 -3.36 -12.42
N GLY A 151 6.06 -4.29 -12.29
CA GLY A 151 6.30 -5.67 -11.88
C GLY A 151 5.39 -6.65 -12.61
N GLU A 152 5.21 -7.85 -12.06
CA GLU A 152 4.33 -8.86 -12.63
C GLU A 152 2.84 -8.61 -12.37
N ASP A 153 1.99 -9.38 -13.04
CA ASP A 153 0.54 -9.39 -12.83
C ASP A 153 0.21 -9.42 -11.33
N THR A 154 -0.52 -8.41 -10.85
CA THR A 154 -0.77 -8.24 -9.42
C THR A 154 -2.26 -8.28 -9.09
N THR A 155 -2.61 -9.07 -8.08
CA THR A 155 -3.96 -9.17 -7.52
C THR A 155 -3.98 -8.63 -6.10
N VAL A 156 -4.86 -7.65 -5.85
CA VAL A 156 -5.18 -7.16 -4.50
C VAL A 156 -6.53 -7.74 -4.09
N CYS A 157 -6.54 -8.54 -3.02
CA CYS A 157 -7.75 -9.11 -2.45
C CYS A 157 -8.26 -8.27 -1.28
N LEU A 158 -9.51 -7.83 -1.38
CA LEU A 158 -10.21 -7.08 -0.35
C LEU A 158 -10.96 -8.04 0.57
N LEU A 159 -10.58 -8.06 1.84
CA LEU A 159 -11.12 -8.95 2.86
C LEU A 159 -11.69 -8.13 4.03
N PRO A 160 -12.76 -8.62 4.70
CA PRO A 160 -13.15 -8.07 5.99
C PRO A 160 -12.02 -8.26 7.00
N ARG A 161 -11.86 -7.33 7.95
CA ARG A 161 -10.82 -7.40 8.99
C ARG A 161 -10.87 -8.71 9.78
N GLY A 162 -12.04 -9.11 10.26
CA GLY A 162 -12.14 -10.29 11.12
C GLY A 162 -11.29 -10.12 12.38
N ASN A 163 -10.28 -10.97 12.58
CA ASN A 163 -9.44 -10.99 13.78
C ASN A 163 -8.02 -10.46 13.58
N VAL A 164 -7.72 -9.88 12.42
CA VAL A 164 -6.39 -9.30 12.18
C VAL A 164 -6.35 -7.83 12.61
N ASP A 165 -5.16 -7.36 13.02
CA ASP A 165 -4.93 -6.00 13.52
C ASP A 165 -4.05 -5.14 12.59
N TYR A 166 -3.76 -5.63 11.39
CA TYR A 166 -3.00 -4.93 10.34
C TYR A 166 -3.89 -4.61 9.12
N GLY A 167 -3.46 -3.65 8.29
CA GLY A 167 -4.25 -3.12 7.17
C GLY A 167 -4.02 -3.83 5.83
N GLY A 168 -2.85 -4.42 5.64
CA GLY A 168 -2.44 -5.11 4.42
C GLY A 168 -1.34 -6.13 4.71
N VAL A 169 -1.16 -7.07 3.78
CA VAL A 169 -0.09 -8.06 3.77
C VAL A 169 0.26 -8.41 2.32
N ASN A 170 1.54 -8.35 1.97
CA ASN A 170 2.10 -9.04 0.83
C ASN A 170 2.13 -10.55 1.08
N VAL A 171 1.31 -11.31 0.35
CA VAL A 171 1.24 -12.77 0.46
C VAL A 171 2.32 -13.44 -0.40
N GLY A 172 2.87 -12.70 -1.36
CA GLY A 172 3.89 -13.16 -2.28
C GLY A 172 3.99 -12.24 -3.49
N ALA A 173 4.80 -12.68 -4.46
CA ALA A 173 4.90 -11.99 -5.74
C ALA A 173 3.52 -11.97 -6.43
N GLY A 174 3.10 -10.78 -6.89
CA GLY A 174 1.82 -10.54 -7.53
C GLY A 174 0.58 -10.68 -6.63
N LYS A 175 0.73 -10.83 -5.31
CA LYS A 175 -0.39 -11.16 -4.41
C LYS A 175 -0.38 -10.33 -3.13
N VAL A 176 -1.40 -9.48 -3.01
CA VAL A 176 -1.60 -8.58 -1.86
C VAL A 176 -2.98 -8.85 -1.25
N SER A 177 -3.06 -8.93 0.07
CA SER A 177 -4.32 -8.94 0.82
C SER A 177 -4.48 -7.65 1.59
N VAL A 178 -5.65 -7.02 1.52
CA VAL A 178 -6.01 -5.81 2.26
C VAL A 178 -7.19 -6.12 3.16
N PHE A 179 -7.03 -5.83 4.45
CA PHE A 179 -8.01 -6.09 5.49
C PHE A 179 -8.65 -4.76 5.90
N TYR A 180 -9.87 -4.51 5.43
CA TYR A 180 -10.50 -3.21 5.60
C TYR A 180 -11.04 -3.02 7.03
N PHE A 181 -10.65 -1.92 7.70
CA PHE A 181 -11.04 -1.63 9.09
C PHE A 181 -11.73 -0.26 9.24
N PRO A 182 -12.57 -0.07 10.29
CA PRO A 182 -13.18 1.22 10.58
C PRO A 182 -12.10 2.30 10.75
N HIS A 183 -12.23 3.42 10.02
CA HIS A 183 -11.27 4.53 9.93
C HIS A 183 -10.11 4.36 8.93
N PHE A 184 -10.16 3.36 8.06
CA PHE A 184 -9.30 3.33 6.88
C PHE A 184 -9.77 4.41 5.90
N ASN A 185 -9.29 5.65 6.08
CA ASN A 185 -9.59 6.71 5.13
C ASN A 185 -8.91 6.39 3.78
N LYS A 186 -9.37 7.06 2.72
CA LYS A 186 -8.90 6.80 1.35
C LYS A 186 -7.37 6.93 1.22
N GLU A 187 -6.76 7.91 1.88
CA GLU A 187 -5.31 8.12 1.80
C GLU A 187 -4.52 6.99 2.46
N ARG A 188 -4.94 6.55 3.66
CA ARG A 188 -4.30 5.43 4.33
C ARG A 188 -4.46 4.12 3.54
N LEU A 189 -5.61 3.92 2.89
CA LEU A 189 -5.84 2.77 2.00
C LEU A 189 -4.88 2.80 0.81
N LYS A 190 -4.73 3.95 0.14
CA LYS A 190 -3.79 4.12 -0.98
C LYS A 190 -2.35 3.82 -0.55
N GLN A 191 -1.92 4.40 0.57
CA GLN A 191 -0.58 4.16 1.12
C GLN A 191 -0.34 2.68 1.45
N THR A 192 -1.32 2.00 2.05
CA THR A 192 -1.18 0.56 2.35
C THR A 192 -1.06 -0.25 1.07
N VAL A 193 -1.86 0.06 0.04
CA VAL A 193 -1.77 -0.65 -1.25
C VAL A 193 -0.41 -0.42 -1.91
N ALA A 194 0.12 0.81 -1.92
CA ALA A 194 1.44 1.08 -2.47
C ALA A 194 2.57 0.39 -1.67
N HIS A 195 2.48 0.39 -0.34
CA HIS A 195 3.42 -0.31 0.54
C HIS A 195 3.46 -1.81 0.23
N GLU A 196 2.31 -2.49 0.24
CA GLU A 196 2.27 -3.94 -0.04
C GLU A 196 2.57 -4.28 -1.51
N TYR A 197 2.31 -3.36 -2.43
CA TYR A 197 2.71 -3.50 -3.83
C TYR A 197 4.24 -3.45 -3.99
N HIS A 198 4.92 -2.55 -3.27
CA HIS A 198 6.38 -2.51 -3.26
C HIS A 198 6.97 -3.85 -2.83
N HIS A 199 6.47 -4.41 -1.71
CA HIS A 199 6.85 -5.75 -1.25
C HIS A 199 6.60 -6.82 -2.30
N SER A 200 5.51 -6.73 -3.06
CA SER A 200 5.19 -7.66 -4.17
C SER A 200 6.26 -7.63 -5.26
N VAL A 201 6.60 -6.44 -5.77
CA VAL A 201 7.62 -6.30 -6.83
C VAL A 201 9.01 -6.65 -6.30
N TRP A 202 9.31 -6.30 -5.05
CA TRP A 202 10.56 -6.71 -4.42
C TRP A 202 10.66 -8.24 -4.30
N THR A 203 9.56 -8.91 -3.95
CA THR A 203 9.50 -10.37 -3.83
C THR A 203 9.78 -11.05 -5.17
N GLU A 204 9.14 -10.55 -6.23
CA GLU A 204 9.32 -11.02 -7.60
C GLU A 204 10.80 -10.93 -8.04
N LYS A 205 11.42 -9.76 -7.83
CA LYS A 205 12.70 -9.42 -8.47
C LYS A 205 13.92 -9.69 -7.59
N PHE A 206 13.80 -9.58 -6.27
CA PHE A 206 14.94 -9.38 -5.37
C PHE A 206 14.96 -10.25 -4.10
N ALA A 207 13.91 -11.05 -3.81
CA ALA A 207 13.84 -11.82 -2.55
C ALA A 207 14.95 -12.87 -2.33
N ARG A 208 15.70 -13.23 -3.37
CA ARG A 208 16.72 -14.28 -3.27
C ARG A 208 17.95 -13.77 -2.51
N ASN A 209 18.35 -14.52 -1.49
CA ASN A 209 19.53 -14.25 -0.65
C ASN A 209 19.45 -12.94 0.14
N TYR A 210 18.25 -12.51 0.54
CA TYR A 210 18.09 -11.39 1.45
C TYR A 210 18.41 -11.80 2.89
N GLU A 211 19.12 -10.93 3.62
CA GLU A 211 19.42 -11.12 5.02
C GLU A 211 18.27 -10.61 5.88
N TRP A 212 17.74 -11.47 6.74
CA TRP A 212 16.62 -11.18 7.63
C TRP A 212 17.10 -10.96 9.07
N ASP A 213 18.14 -10.15 9.22
CA ASP A 213 18.54 -9.59 10.49
C ASP A 213 17.73 -8.31 10.82
N LEU A 214 18.09 -7.63 11.90
CA LEU A 214 17.40 -6.41 12.32
C LEU A 214 17.53 -5.30 11.26
N LEU A 215 18.72 -5.08 10.71
CA LEU A 215 18.93 -4.06 9.68
C LEU A 215 18.14 -4.39 8.40
N GLY A 216 18.22 -5.63 7.93
CA GLY A 216 17.47 -6.12 6.78
C GLY A 216 15.96 -5.94 6.97
N SER A 217 15.44 -6.21 8.16
CA SER A 217 14.02 -6.02 8.48
C SER A 217 13.63 -4.53 8.48
N ILE A 218 14.44 -3.65 9.07
CA ILE A 218 14.23 -2.20 9.08
C ILE A 218 14.23 -1.65 7.65
N ILE A 219 15.22 -2.03 6.84
CA ILE A 219 15.36 -1.56 5.46
C ILE A 219 14.25 -2.11 4.56
N PHE A 220 13.83 -3.36 4.76
CA PHE A 220 12.74 -3.96 4.00
C PHE A 220 11.45 -3.14 4.14
N GLU A 221 11.04 -2.84 5.36
CA GLU A 221 9.86 -2.00 5.61
C GLU A 221 10.08 -0.54 5.21
N GLY A 222 11.29 -0.01 5.45
CA GLY A 222 11.67 1.35 5.07
C GLY A 222 11.56 1.63 3.58
N LYS A 223 11.93 0.65 2.74
CA LYS A 223 11.80 0.74 1.27
C LYS A 223 10.34 0.91 0.85
N ALA A 224 9.44 0.11 1.42
CA ALA A 224 8.01 0.16 1.11
C ALA A 224 7.34 1.45 1.65
N GLU A 225 7.72 1.91 2.84
CA GLU A 225 7.27 3.20 3.38
C GLU A 225 7.74 4.38 2.51
N TYR A 226 9.01 4.40 2.12
CA TYR A 226 9.53 5.46 1.25
C TYR A 226 8.85 5.44 -0.12
N PHE A 227 8.69 4.25 -0.74
CA PHE A 227 7.95 4.12 -2.00
C PHE A 227 6.53 4.67 -1.91
N SER A 228 5.78 4.28 -0.88
CA SER A 228 4.43 4.78 -0.62
C SER A 228 4.41 6.31 -0.46
N SER A 229 5.43 6.87 0.17
CA SER A 229 5.55 8.31 0.38
C SER A 229 5.77 9.12 -0.90
N LEU A 230 6.42 8.54 -1.92
CA LEU A 230 6.62 9.18 -3.22
C LEU A 230 5.28 9.42 -3.94
N LEU A 231 4.28 8.56 -3.69
CA LEU A 231 2.96 8.64 -4.30
C LEU A 231 1.99 9.51 -3.49
N TYR A 232 2.03 9.40 -2.16
CA TYR A 232 0.96 9.92 -1.29
C TYR A 232 1.45 10.85 -0.18
N GLY A 233 2.71 11.26 -0.21
CA GLY A 233 3.33 12.08 0.82
C GLY A 233 3.61 11.29 2.10
N GLU A 234 4.00 11.99 3.16
CA GLU A 234 4.46 11.37 4.41
C GLU A 234 3.46 10.33 4.95
N PRO A 235 3.94 9.22 5.53
CA PRO A 235 3.04 8.10 5.82
C PRO A 235 2.04 8.46 6.92
N VAL A 236 0.77 8.05 6.75
CA VAL A 236 -0.38 8.48 7.57
C VAL A 236 -0.36 7.90 8.98
N VAL A 237 0.58 7.00 9.31
CA VAL A 237 0.81 6.59 10.69
C VAL A 237 1.09 7.88 11.48
N LYS A 238 0.15 8.31 12.32
CA LYS A 238 0.09 9.62 13.00
C LYS A 238 1.26 9.88 13.98
N THR A 239 2.39 9.19 13.82
CA THR A 239 3.48 8.98 14.78
C THR A 239 4.87 9.29 14.22
N TYR A 240 5.02 9.75 12.96
CA TYR A 240 6.35 10.17 12.43
C TYR A 240 6.94 11.43 13.07
N HIS A 241 6.23 12.08 13.98
CA HIS A 241 6.87 13.08 14.84
C HIS A 241 7.56 12.37 16.01
N MET A 242 8.65 11.70 15.69
CA MET A 242 9.71 11.45 16.66
C MET A 242 10.69 12.62 16.55
N GLU A 243 10.96 13.30 17.67
CA GLU A 243 11.98 14.34 17.67
C GLU A 243 13.36 13.70 17.41
N ASP A 244 14.22 14.37 16.64
CA ASP A 244 15.56 13.86 16.26
C ASP A 244 16.35 13.33 17.46
N GLU A 245 16.28 14.02 18.62
CA GLU A 245 16.94 13.61 19.87
C GLU A 245 16.39 12.29 20.44
N GLN A 246 15.07 12.08 20.34
CA GLN A 246 14.45 10.83 20.77
C GLN A 246 14.85 9.70 19.83
N GLU A 247 14.82 9.95 18.52
CA GLU A 247 15.21 8.99 17.50
C GLU A 247 16.67 8.57 17.67
N LYS A 248 17.58 9.54 17.82
CA LYS A 248 19.00 9.33 18.11
C LYS A 248 19.22 8.51 19.36
N LYS A 249 18.48 8.79 20.44
CA LYS A 249 18.58 8.04 21.69
C LYS A 249 18.15 6.58 21.51
N LEU A 250 17.05 6.32 20.80
CA LEU A 250 16.56 4.97 20.55
C LEU A 250 17.45 4.21 19.57
N TRP A 251 17.90 4.87 18.50
CA TRP A 251 18.85 4.30 17.54
C TRP A 251 20.15 3.83 18.21
N ASN A 252 20.72 4.66 19.10
CA ASN A 252 21.93 4.30 19.84
C ASN A 252 21.78 3.07 20.76
N GLN A 253 20.55 2.66 21.10
CA GLN A 253 20.31 1.44 21.89
C GLN A 253 20.35 0.17 21.02
N VAL A 254 20.05 0.28 19.72
CA VAL A 254 19.89 -0.88 18.83
C VAL A 254 21.04 -1.03 17.83
N LYS A 255 21.73 0.07 17.48
CA LYS A 255 22.70 0.08 16.37
C LYS A 255 23.91 -0.86 16.51
N SER A 256 24.22 -1.31 17.72
CA SER A 256 25.27 -2.32 17.95
C SER A 256 24.81 -3.76 17.74
N SER A 257 23.53 -3.98 17.43
CA SER A 257 22.89 -5.29 17.30
C SER A 257 22.17 -5.44 15.96
N LEU A 258 22.60 -4.69 14.93
CA LEU A 258 21.94 -4.65 13.62
C LEU A 258 21.96 -6.00 12.89
N ASP A 259 22.96 -6.83 13.17
CA ASP A 259 23.17 -8.17 12.63
C ASP A 259 22.39 -9.27 13.39
N THR A 260 21.58 -8.90 14.39
CA THR A 260 20.83 -9.87 15.17
C THR A 260 19.69 -10.50 14.37
N THR A 261 19.52 -11.81 14.49
CA THR A 261 18.38 -12.57 13.96
C THR A 261 17.43 -13.04 15.06
N GLU A 262 17.56 -12.50 16.28
CA GLU A 262 16.71 -12.87 17.42
C GLU A 262 15.31 -12.28 17.25
N ASN A 263 14.34 -13.13 16.90
CA ASN A 263 12.97 -12.72 16.56
C ASN A 263 12.31 -11.80 17.59
N GLU A 264 12.54 -12.00 18.89
CA GLU A 264 11.96 -11.14 19.93
C GLU A 264 12.48 -9.71 19.84
N LEU A 265 13.79 -9.54 19.67
CA LEU A 265 14.42 -8.23 19.54
C LEU A 265 14.04 -7.59 18.20
N VAL A 266 14.10 -8.35 17.10
CA VAL A 266 13.68 -7.86 15.77
C VAL A 266 12.26 -7.33 15.81
N ASN A 267 11.30 -8.11 16.32
CA ASN A 267 9.90 -7.70 16.38
C ASN A 267 9.69 -6.50 17.33
N THR A 268 10.38 -6.48 18.47
CA THR A 268 10.27 -5.38 19.45
C THR A 268 10.74 -4.06 18.86
N VAL A 269 11.86 -4.06 18.13
CA VAL A 269 12.39 -2.86 17.47
C VAL A 269 11.55 -2.50 16.25
N LEU A 270 11.17 -3.48 15.43
CA LEU A 270 10.45 -3.23 14.19
C LEU A 270 9.04 -2.65 14.44
N TYR A 271 8.27 -3.31 15.30
CA TYR A 271 6.87 -2.93 15.57
C TYR A 271 6.70 -1.99 16.76
N GLY A 272 7.68 -1.93 17.67
CA GLY A 272 7.56 -1.23 18.95
C GLY A 272 6.80 -2.06 19.99
N ASP A 273 7.13 -1.85 21.27
CA ASP A 273 6.44 -2.42 22.43
C ASP A 273 5.48 -1.42 23.10
N GLY A 274 5.52 -0.16 22.67
CA GLY A 274 4.75 0.94 23.25
C GLY A 274 5.28 1.41 24.61
N THR A 275 6.40 0.85 25.09
CA THR A 275 7.05 1.21 26.36
C THR A 275 8.45 1.77 26.15
N GLU A 276 9.35 0.98 25.57
CA GLU A 276 10.71 1.39 25.23
C GLU A 276 10.76 1.96 23.81
N PHE A 277 10.20 1.22 22.86
CA PHE A 277 10.14 1.58 21.44
C PHE A 277 8.73 2.03 21.06
N PRO A 278 8.57 3.24 20.51
CA PRO A 278 7.29 3.69 19.96
C PRO A 278 6.77 2.72 18.90
N TYR A 279 5.44 2.68 18.74
CA TYR A 279 4.82 1.87 17.69
C TYR A 279 5.38 2.23 16.31
N SER A 280 5.69 1.20 15.53
CA SER A 280 6.30 1.30 14.20
C SER A 280 7.69 1.93 14.20
N PHE A 281 8.46 1.84 15.29
CA PHE A 281 9.80 2.41 15.37
C PHE A 281 10.69 1.99 14.18
N GLY A 282 10.86 0.69 13.92
CA GLY A 282 11.70 0.25 12.81
C GLY A 282 11.21 0.69 11.43
N TYR A 283 9.90 0.84 11.22
CA TYR A 283 9.34 1.41 9.98
C TYR A 283 9.74 2.88 9.81
N ILE A 284 9.69 3.66 10.91
CA ILE A 284 10.10 5.08 10.91
C ILE A 284 11.58 5.22 10.58
N ILE A 285 12.43 4.45 11.26
CA ILE A 285 13.88 4.46 11.03
C ILE A 285 14.21 4.02 9.61
N GLY A 286 13.59 2.94 9.13
CA GLY A 286 13.77 2.45 7.77
C GLY A 286 13.40 3.50 6.73
N TYR A 287 12.26 4.18 6.91
CA TYR A 287 11.82 5.27 6.05
C TYR A 287 12.87 6.40 6.00
N HIS A 288 13.39 6.84 7.15
CA HIS A 288 14.42 7.88 7.20
C HIS A 288 15.72 7.47 6.53
N ILE A 289 16.19 6.23 6.75
CA ILE A 289 17.41 5.72 6.10
C ILE A 289 17.26 5.72 4.58
N VAL A 290 16.18 5.13 4.05
CA VAL A 290 15.96 5.02 2.59
C VAL A 290 15.74 6.39 1.97
N ARG A 291 14.98 7.28 2.64
CA ARG A 291 14.80 8.67 2.21
C ARG A 291 16.12 9.41 2.13
N ASN A 292 16.93 9.36 3.19
CA ASN A 292 18.22 10.05 3.24
C ASN A 292 19.18 9.53 2.16
N TYR A 293 19.18 8.22 1.91
CA TYR A 293 19.92 7.65 0.79
C TYR A 293 19.49 8.27 -0.55
N ALA A 294 18.19 8.29 -0.83
CA ALA A 294 17.65 8.83 -2.07
C ALA A 294 17.90 10.35 -2.22
N ASP A 295 17.80 11.11 -1.12
CA ASP A 295 18.10 12.55 -1.10
C ASP A 295 19.59 12.83 -1.39
N ASN A 296 20.49 11.94 -0.95
CA ASN A 296 21.93 12.04 -1.20
C ASN A 296 22.37 11.47 -2.56
N HIS A 297 21.53 10.63 -3.20
CA HIS A 297 21.79 9.99 -4.50
C HIS A 297 20.61 10.23 -5.47
N PRO A 298 20.34 11.50 -5.87
CA PRO A 298 19.16 11.86 -6.66
C PRO A 298 19.14 11.26 -8.07
N GLU A 299 20.25 10.71 -8.55
CA GLU A 299 20.36 9.98 -9.80
C GLU A 299 19.85 8.53 -9.72
N THR A 300 19.74 7.96 -8.51
CA THR A 300 19.34 6.58 -8.31
C THR A 300 17.83 6.42 -8.48
N THR A 301 17.42 5.58 -9.42
CA THR A 301 16.01 5.29 -9.70
C THR A 301 15.36 4.41 -8.61
N ILE A 302 14.02 4.37 -8.61
CA ILE A 302 13.24 3.53 -7.67
C ILE A 302 13.66 2.06 -7.74
N GLU A 303 13.83 1.52 -8.94
CA GLU A 303 14.25 0.14 -9.12
C GLU A 303 15.69 -0.10 -8.62
N GLU A 304 16.60 0.84 -8.84
CA GLU A 304 17.99 0.73 -8.41
C GLU A 304 18.11 0.70 -6.89
N TRP A 305 17.52 1.64 -6.15
CA TRP A 305 17.60 1.62 -4.68
C TRP A 305 16.77 0.48 -4.07
N THR A 306 15.68 0.05 -4.72
CA THR A 306 14.90 -1.12 -4.25
C THR A 306 15.76 -2.39 -4.23
N LYS A 307 16.69 -2.52 -5.20
CA LYS A 307 17.61 -3.65 -5.32
C LYS A 307 18.78 -3.64 -4.33
N LEU A 308 19.19 -2.47 -3.82
CA LEU A 308 20.37 -2.35 -2.96
C LEU A 308 20.24 -3.19 -1.68
N SER A 309 21.39 -3.64 -1.17
CA SER A 309 21.43 -4.36 0.10
C SER A 309 21.16 -3.41 1.27
N PRO A 310 20.73 -3.95 2.43
CA PRO A 310 20.51 -3.14 3.63
C PRO A 310 21.75 -2.34 4.06
N GLU A 311 22.93 -2.94 3.94
CA GLU A 311 24.20 -2.33 4.34
C GLU A 311 24.52 -1.11 3.47
N ILE A 312 24.38 -1.23 2.14
CA ILE A 312 24.64 -0.11 1.22
C ILE A 312 23.67 1.05 1.52
N LEU A 313 22.38 0.75 1.66
CA LEU A 313 21.39 1.79 1.96
C LEU A 313 21.69 2.49 3.28
N TYR A 314 22.10 1.75 4.31
CA TYR A 314 22.45 2.33 5.60
C TYR A 314 23.75 3.14 5.55
N GLU A 315 24.85 2.57 5.05
CA GLU A 315 26.17 3.20 5.02
C GLU A 315 26.20 4.45 4.14
N GLU A 316 25.50 4.44 3.01
CA GLU A 316 25.47 5.56 2.06
C GLU A 316 24.34 6.56 2.36
N SER A 317 23.46 6.28 3.33
CA SER A 317 22.36 7.21 3.67
C SER A 317 22.80 8.50 4.35
N GLY A 318 23.90 8.50 5.11
CA GLY A 318 24.23 9.60 6.02
C GLY A 318 23.19 9.77 7.16
N TYR A 319 22.47 8.70 7.49
CA TYR A 319 21.40 8.71 8.49
C TYR A 319 21.88 9.15 9.87
N GLU A 320 23.00 8.64 10.38
CA GLU A 320 23.48 9.03 11.71
C GLU A 320 23.87 10.51 11.79
N GLU A 321 24.39 11.08 10.70
CA GLU A 321 24.72 12.49 10.59
C GLU A 321 23.48 13.40 10.50
N SER A 322 22.36 12.86 10.02
CA SER A 322 21.08 13.58 9.93
C SER A 322 20.41 13.78 11.30
N LEU A 323 20.68 12.89 12.27
CA LEU A 323 20.19 12.93 13.64
C LEU A 323 20.95 14.00 14.45
N LYS A 324 20.62 15.27 14.26
CA LYS A 324 21.35 16.39 14.88
C LYS A 324 21.11 16.49 16.37
#